data_AF-K2S4J2-F1
#
_entry.id   AF-K2S4J2-F1
#
_cell.length_a   1.000
_cell.length_b   1.000
_cell.length_c   1.000
_cell.angle_alpha   90.00
_cell.angle_beta   90.00
_cell.angle_gamma   90.00
#
_symmetry.space_group_name_H-M   'P 1'
#
loop_
_entity.id
_entity.type
_entity.pdbx_description
1 polymer ?
#
loop_
_entity_poly.entity_id
_entity_poly.type
_entity_poly.pdbx_seq_one_letter_code
_entity_poly.pdbx_strand_id
1 'polypeptide(L)'
;MNRSYANFAAQKIETACIRYAVHSRVCESDSPASGAVPGRCIGREMVGRLAEIATHMIFDDNGLGKWIDTLEGAREFLKSVLTYRILLGCAKPQDVLDDFEADCPPWSTGTKPIIVDLIAWPSLRDQMMFHSSFYDLDEMTEDVINYTVVDIPEHKIALQLYNSPPTRFPTVPRPEESTYQSPFKFSQRENTIKIAQLQNQDLYDIIARRMDSPVGEDGVASTCRGIPGSPQAECLRNNAEPVKRVKGWKLSGAFFKKYPFLQCSSLASRYPFCPSSKLPRV
;
A
#
# COMPACT_ATOMS: atom_id res chain seq x y z
N MET A 1 20.23 12.07 -1.43
CA MET A 1 19.36 11.01 -0.85
C MET A 1 18.17 10.88 -1.75
N ASN A 2 18.00 9.71 -2.40
CA ASN A 2 16.82 9.44 -3.22
C ASN A 2 15.58 9.48 -2.33
N ARG A 3 14.56 10.24 -2.73
CA ARG A 3 13.27 10.24 -2.05
C ARG A 3 12.61 8.89 -2.33
N SER A 4 12.26 8.17 -1.27
CA SER A 4 11.45 6.95 -1.38
C SER A 4 10.06 7.35 -1.91
N TYR A 5 9.73 6.97 -3.14
CA TYR A 5 8.44 7.21 -3.80
C TYR A 5 7.30 6.54 -3.04
N ALA A 6 7.52 5.31 -2.56
CA ALA A 6 6.52 4.54 -1.84
C ALA A 6 6.19 5.22 -0.50
N ASN A 7 7.23 5.55 0.28
CA ASN A 7 7.04 6.21 1.56
C ASN A 7 6.46 7.61 1.39
N PHE A 8 6.92 8.38 0.40
CA PHE A 8 6.43 9.73 0.16
C PHE A 8 4.93 9.73 -0.17
N ALA A 9 4.49 8.88 -1.10
CA ALA A 9 3.08 8.79 -1.46
C ALA A 9 2.22 8.31 -0.27
N ALA A 10 2.67 7.29 0.45
CA ALA A 10 1.97 6.76 1.61
C ALA A 10 1.85 7.79 2.75
N GLN A 11 2.92 8.54 3.03
CA GLN A 11 2.93 9.59 4.06
C GLN A 11 2.00 10.75 3.69
N LYS A 12 1.94 11.11 2.41
CA LYS A 12 1.03 12.15 1.92
C LYS A 12 -0.44 11.74 2.09
N ILE A 13 -0.77 10.49 1.75
CA ILE A 13 -2.11 9.92 1.96
C ILE A 13 -2.45 9.88 3.45
N GLU A 14 -1.56 9.36 4.30
CA GLU A 14 -1.74 9.33 5.75
C GLU A 14 -2.04 10.73 6.30
N THR A 15 -1.27 11.73 5.87
CA THR A 15 -1.41 13.12 6.33
C THR A 15 -2.77 13.69 5.91
N ALA A 16 -3.19 13.45 4.67
CA ALA A 16 -4.49 13.91 4.18
C ALA A 16 -5.66 13.21 4.91
N CYS A 17 -5.54 11.92 5.25
CA CYS A 17 -6.53 11.22 6.09
C CYS A 17 -6.61 11.81 7.51
N ILE A 18 -5.47 12.11 8.13
CA ILE A 18 -5.44 12.75 9.47
C ILE A 18 -6.10 14.13 9.41
N ARG A 19 -5.79 14.94 8.40
CA ARG A 19 -6.43 16.26 8.21
C ARG A 19 -7.93 16.13 8.06
N TYR A 20 -8.40 15.21 7.22
CA TYR A 20 -9.83 14.96 7.07
C TYR A 20 -10.48 14.62 8.42
N ALA A 21 -9.91 13.67 9.17
CA ALA A 21 -10.46 13.28 10.47
C ALA A 21 -10.48 14.43 11.49
N VAL A 22 -9.45 15.28 11.51
CA VAL A 22 -9.38 16.45 12.40
C VAL A 22 -10.38 17.54 11.98
N HIS A 23 -10.49 17.85 10.69
CA HIS A 23 -11.45 18.83 10.19
C HIS A 23 -12.90 18.38 10.42
N SER A 24 -13.22 17.11 10.16
CA SER A 24 -14.56 16.56 10.43
C SER A 24 -14.93 16.65 11.91
N ARG A 25 -13.95 16.54 12.83
CA ARG A 25 -14.19 16.75 14.28
C ARG A 25 -14.59 18.20 14.59
N VAL A 26 -13.95 19.18 13.96
CA VAL A 26 -14.23 20.62 14.20
C VAL A 26 -15.62 21.00 13.68
N CYS A 27 -16.00 20.53 12.50
CA CYS A 27 -17.32 20.80 11.93
C CYS A 27 -18.49 20.20 12.77
N GLU A 28 -18.26 19.06 13.44
CA GLU A 28 -19.27 18.49 14.34
C GLU A 28 -19.44 19.27 15.65
N SER A 29 -18.38 19.93 16.14
CA SER A 29 -18.44 20.73 17.38
C SER A 29 -19.13 22.08 17.22
N ASP A 30 -19.25 22.60 16.00
CA ASP A 30 -19.90 23.88 15.70
C ASP A 30 -21.43 23.78 15.53
N SER A 31 -22.02 22.58 15.65
CA SER A 31 -23.48 22.43 15.73
C SER A 31 -23.97 22.79 17.14
N PRO A 32 -24.75 23.88 17.34
CA PRO A 32 -25.12 24.39 18.66
C PRO A 32 -26.20 23.55 19.38
N ALA A 33 -26.41 22.30 18.99
CA ALA A 33 -27.43 21.43 19.56
C ALA A 33 -26.80 20.43 20.55
N SER A 34 -27.00 20.72 21.84
CA SER A 34 -26.75 19.85 23.01
C SER A 34 -25.44 20.14 23.76
N GLY A 35 -25.59 20.81 24.92
CA GLY A 35 -24.55 21.06 25.91
C GLY A 35 -24.05 19.80 26.61
N ALA A 36 -23.25 19.00 25.91
CA ALA A 36 -22.50 17.88 26.47
C ALA A 36 -20.98 18.12 26.31
N VAL A 37 -20.27 17.86 27.40
CA VAL A 37 -18.82 17.91 27.67
C VAL A 37 -17.91 17.77 26.42
N PRO A 38 -16.85 18.60 26.26
CA PRO A 38 -15.91 18.51 25.16
C PRO A 38 -15.00 17.28 25.33
N GLY A 39 -15.45 16.16 24.80
CA GLY A 39 -14.74 14.89 24.84
C GLY A 39 -15.19 13.93 23.75
N ARG A 40 -15.57 14.44 22.57
CA ARG A 40 -15.91 13.58 21.43
C ARG A 40 -14.63 12.96 20.87
N CYS A 41 -14.43 11.67 21.18
CA CYS A 41 -13.44 10.85 20.51
C CYS A 41 -13.79 10.76 19.02
N ILE A 42 -12.78 10.82 18.16
CA ILE A 42 -12.95 10.59 16.73
C ILE A 42 -13.59 9.23 16.52
N GLY A 43 -14.69 9.19 15.74
CA GLY A 43 -15.44 7.98 15.48
C GLY A 43 -14.55 6.88 14.91
N ARG A 44 -14.46 5.75 15.61
CA ARG A 44 -13.64 4.60 15.18
C ARG A 44 -14.06 4.08 13.79
N GLU A 45 -15.34 4.22 13.46
CA GLU A 45 -15.90 3.85 12.15
C GLU A 45 -15.37 4.76 11.03
N MET A 46 -15.35 6.08 11.25
CA MET A 46 -14.78 7.04 10.30
C MET A 46 -13.29 6.75 10.05
N VAL A 47 -12.52 6.53 11.11
CA VAL A 47 -11.09 6.21 10.96
C VAL A 47 -10.89 4.87 10.27
N GLY A 48 -11.74 3.88 10.57
CA GLY A 48 -11.74 2.59 9.87
C GLY A 48 -11.99 2.74 8.37
N ARG A 49 -12.90 3.62 7.97
CA ARG A 49 -13.16 3.95 6.55
C ARG A 49 -12.01 4.71 5.91
N LEU A 50 -11.41 5.67 6.60
CA LEU A 50 -10.20 6.36 6.12
C LEU A 50 -9.03 5.40 5.93
N ALA A 51 -8.83 4.45 6.84
CA ALA A 51 -7.79 3.43 6.72
C ALA A 51 -8.04 2.49 5.53
N GLU A 52 -9.30 2.17 5.22
CA GLU A 52 -9.68 1.43 4.02
C GLU A 52 -9.36 2.21 2.74
N ILE A 53 -9.74 3.48 2.68
CA ILE A 53 -9.43 4.37 1.55
C ILE A 53 -7.91 4.47 1.36
N ALA A 54 -7.16 4.71 2.44
CA ALA A 54 -5.70 4.79 2.40
C ALA A 54 -5.08 3.47 1.90
N THR A 55 -5.58 2.32 2.35
CA THR A 55 -5.12 1.00 1.86
C THR A 55 -5.34 0.90 0.35
N HIS A 56 -6.52 1.30 -0.14
CA HIS A 56 -6.82 1.29 -1.57
C HIS A 56 -5.90 2.22 -2.36
N MET A 57 -5.66 3.44 -1.88
CA MET A 57 -4.79 4.42 -2.54
C MET A 57 -3.32 3.99 -2.58
N ILE A 58 -2.82 3.38 -1.51
CA ILE A 58 -1.42 2.96 -1.43
C ILE A 58 -1.18 1.70 -2.27
N PHE A 59 -2.13 0.75 -2.28
CA PHE A 59 -1.89 -0.57 -2.86
C PHE A 59 -2.76 -0.91 -4.06
N ASP A 60 -4.08 -0.87 -3.93
CA ASP A 60 -5.01 -1.30 -4.99
C ASP A 60 -4.83 -0.42 -6.24
N ASP A 61 -4.77 0.89 -6.04
CA ASP A 61 -4.50 1.88 -7.08
C ASP A 61 -3.10 1.72 -7.71
N ASN A 62 -2.15 1.05 -7.03
CA ASN A 62 -0.84 0.72 -7.59
C ASN A 62 -0.76 -0.68 -8.23
N GLY A 63 -1.90 -1.37 -8.36
CA GLY A 63 -1.98 -2.70 -8.95
C GLY A 63 -1.54 -3.83 -8.01
N LEU A 64 -1.50 -3.57 -6.69
CA LEU A 64 -1.15 -4.55 -5.66
C LEU A 64 -2.38 -5.21 -5.02
N GLY A 65 -3.60 -4.87 -5.44
CA GLY A 65 -4.81 -5.41 -4.81
C GLY A 65 -4.91 -6.92 -4.84
N LYS A 66 -4.66 -7.55 -6.01
CA LYS A 66 -4.60 -9.02 -6.10
C LYS A 66 -3.51 -9.62 -5.20
N TRP A 67 -2.36 -8.95 -5.10
CA TRP A 67 -1.28 -9.40 -4.23
C TRP A 67 -1.74 -9.41 -2.76
N ILE A 68 -2.38 -8.34 -2.29
CA ILE A 68 -2.95 -8.28 -0.94
C ILE A 68 -4.06 -9.31 -0.72
N ASP A 69 -5.00 -9.43 -1.66
CA ASP A 69 -6.19 -10.28 -1.46
C ASP A 69 -5.87 -11.77 -1.48
N THR A 70 -4.79 -12.15 -2.15
CA THR A 70 -4.29 -13.54 -2.13
C THR A 70 -3.69 -13.92 -0.78
N LEU A 71 -3.29 -12.92 0.00
CA LEU A 71 -2.54 -13.08 1.23
C LEU A 71 -3.47 -13.00 2.43
N GLU A 72 -3.60 -14.12 3.14
CA GLU A 72 -4.54 -14.20 4.26
C GLU A 72 -4.20 -13.20 5.37
N GLY A 73 -5.16 -12.34 5.72
CA GLY A 73 -5.00 -11.35 6.79
C GLY A 73 -4.19 -10.11 6.39
N ALA A 74 -3.68 -10.04 5.15
CA ALA A 74 -2.86 -8.93 4.68
C ALA A 74 -3.62 -7.61 4.71
N ARG A 75 -4.82 -7.59 4.11
CA ARG A 75 -5.64 -6.39 4.02
C ARG A 75 -6.06 -5.91 5.40
N GLU A 76 -6.45 -6.84 6.27
CA GLU A 76 -6.87 -6.57 7.63
C GLU A 76 -5.70 -6.02 8.47
N PHE A 77 -4.49 -6.55 8.30
CA PHE A 77 -3.27 -6.02 8.90
C PHE A 77 -2.98 -4.59 8.44
N LEU A 78 -2.96 -4.33 7.13
CA LEU A 78 -2.68 -3.01 6.56
C LEU A 78 -3.70 -1.96 7.05
N LYS A 79 -5.00 -2.31 7.03
CA LYS A 79 -6.07 -1.46 7.57
C LYS A 79 -5.86 -1.18 9.06
N SER A 80 -5.45 -2.18 9.85
CA SER A 80 -5.22 -2.02 11.29
C SER A 80 -4.05 -1.07 11.59
N VAL A 81 -2.94 -1.20 10.85
CA VAL A 81 -1.78 -0.31 10.96
C VAL A 81 -2.18 1.13 10.61
N LEU A 82 -2.86 1.33 9.48
CA LEU A 82 -3.31 2.65 9.05
C LEU A 82 -4.33 3.27 10.02
N THR A 83 -5.25 2.47 10.54
CA THR A 83 -6.20 2.91 11.57
C THR A 83 -5.46 3.45 12.79
N TYR A 84 -4.49 2.68 13.31
CA TYR A 84 -3.72 3.07 14.48
C TYR A 84 -2.90 4.35 14.23
N ARG A 85 -2.26 4.44 13.07
CA ARG A 85 -1.45 5.60 12.70
C ARG A 85 -2.29 6.88 12.52
N ILE A 86 -3.47 6.78 11.90
CA ILE A 86 -4.40 7.91 11.77
C ILE A 86 -4.88 8.36 13.16
N LEU A 87 -5.27 7.42 14.04
CA LEU A 87 -5.68 7.75 15.41
C LEU A 87 -4.59 8.49 16.18
N LEU A 88 -3.34 8.00 16.12
CA LEU A 88 -2.20 8.67 16.75
C LEU A 88 -1.94 10.06 16.15
N GLY A 89 -2.05 10.19 14.82
CA GLY A 89 -1.90 11.46 14.12
C GLY A 89 -2.92 12.50 14.57
N CYS A 90 -4.16 12.09 14.75
CA CYS A 90 -5.23 12.97 15.19
C CYS A 90 -5.15 13.37 16.67
N ALA A 91 -4.38 12.64 17.48
CA ALA A 91 -4.14 12.95 18.89
C ALA A 91 -3.07 14.04 19.09
N LYS A 92 -2.37 14.47 18.02
CA LYS A 92 -1.35 15.52 18.09
C LYS A 92 -1.98 16.91 18.28
N PRO A 93 -1.32 17.84 19.00
CA PRO A 93 -1.81 19.21 19.20
C PRO A 93 -2.05 19.94 17.86
N GLN A 94 -3.15 20.70 17.76
CA GLN A 94 -3.60 21.37 16.53
C GLN A 94 -2.63 22.46 16.02
N ASP A 95 -1.90 23.13 16.93
CA ASP A 95 -0.92 24.18 16.60
C ASP A 95 0.26 23.70 15.71
N VAL A 96 0.38 22.38 15.50
CA VAL A 96 1.41 21.76 14.65
C VAL A 96 0.90 21.49 13.22
N LEU A 97 -0.41 21.59 12.97
CA LEU A 97 -1.01 21.23 11.68
C LEU A 97 -1.02 22.39 10.66
N ASP A 98 -0.97 23.64 11.13
CA ASP A 98 -1.06 24.85 10.29
C ASP A 98 0.26 25.20 9.57
N ASP A 99 1.42 24.72 10.02
CA ASP A 99 2.75 25.07 9.48
C ASP A 99 3.13 24.38 8.14
N PHE A 100 2.17 23.76 7.44
CA PHE A 100 2.45 22.89 6.27
C PHE A 100 2.07 23.48 4.90
N GLU A 101 1.87 24.81 4.80
CA GLU A 101 1.89 25.54 3.51
C GLU A 101 3.30 25.64 2.91
N ALA A 102 4.35 25.49 3.73
CA ALA A 102 5.70 25.32 3.22
C ALA A 102 5.84 23.89 2.69
N ASP A 103 6.23 23.73 1.42
CA ASP A 103 6.76 22.49 0.84
C ASP A 103 7.48 21.67 1.93
N CYS A 104 6.85 20.56 2.36
CA CYS A 104 7.23 19.80 3.55
C CYS A 104 8.75 19.84 3.79
N PRO A 105 9.23 20.45 4.90
CA PRO A 105 10.64 20.36 5.23
C PRO A 105 10.99 18.89 5.40
N PRO A 106 12.16 18.47 4.88
CA PRO A 106 12.58 17.10 5.05
C PRO A 106 12.79 16.91 6.57
N TRP A 107 12.50 15.73 7.11
CA TRP A 107 12.82 15.37 8.50
C TRP A 107 11.93 16.00 9.60
N SER A 108 10.75 15.42 9.83
CA SER A 108 10.37 15.15 11.23
C SER A 108 11.27 14.01 11.73
N THR A 109 12.30 14.37 12.48
CA THR A 109 13.42 13.57 12.99
C THR A 109 13.04 12.46 13.99
N GLY A 110 11.96 11.71 13.75
CA GLY A 110 11.55 10.58 14.58
C GLY A 110 10.45 9.68 14.01
N THR A 111 9.91 9.97 12.82
CA THR A 111 8.81 9.18 12.25
C THR A 111 9.34 8.05 11.38
N LYS A 112 9.28 6.84 11.93
CA LYS A 112 9.40 5.57 11.21
C LYS A 112 8.69 5.64 9.84
N PRO A 113 9.37 5.29 8.73
CA PRO A 113 8.78 5.28 7.39
C PRO A 113 7.50 4.44 7.39
N ILE A 114 6.37 5.04 7.00
CA ILE A 114 5.06 4.36 7.01
C ILE A 114 5.11 3.08 6.18
N ILE A 115 5.82 3.10 5.05
CA ILE A 115 5.92 1.95 4.16
C ILE A 115 6.52 0.72 4.85
N VAL A 116 7.41 0.92 5.82
CA VAL A 116 8.01 -0.16 6.61
C VAL A 116 7.01 -0.73 7.61
N ASP A 117 6.16 0.09 8.23
CA ASP A 117 5.09 -0.39 9.12
C ASP A 117 4.05 -1.28 8.41
N LEU A 118 3.95 -1.15 7.08
CA LEU A 118 3.07 -1.95 6.24
C LEU A 118 3.65 -3.33 5.90
N ILE A 119 4.88 -3.65 6.34
CA ILE A 119 5.48 -4.98 6.21
C ILE A 119 4.98 -5.88 7.35
N ALA A 120 4.26 -6.95 6.98
CA ALA A 120 3.59 -7.84 7.92
C ALA A 120 4.54 -8.74 8.74
N TRP A 121 5.81 -8.88 8.36
CA TRP A 121 6.79 -9.71 9.07
C TRP A 121 7.59 -8.88 10.08
N PRO A 122 7.34 -9.01 11.41
CA PRO A 122 8.00 -8.16 12.41
C PRO A 122 9.53 -8.31 12.39
N SER A 123 10.04 -9.54 12.27
CA SER A 123 11.49 -9.80 12.23
C SER A 123 12.19 -9.14 11.05
N LEU A 124 11.52 -9.08 9.89
CA LEU A 124 12.04 -8.37 8.72
C LEU A 124 11.93 -6.86 8.93
N ARG A 125 10.75 -6.38 9.35
CA ARG A 125 10.48 -4.96 9.58
C ARG A 125 11.46 -4.34 10.56
N ASP A 126 11.74 -5.01 11.67
CA ASP A 126 12.61 -4.48 12.71
C ASP A 126 14.06 -4.42 12.22
N GLN A 127 14.48 -5.36 11.38
CA GLN A 127 15.77 -5.31 10.68
C GLN A 127 15.79 -4.24 9.58
N MET A 128 14.68 -4.08 8.84
CA MET A 128 14.48 -3.01 7.85
C MET A 128 14.72 -1.63 8.48
N MET A 129 14.22 -1.45 9.71
CA MET A 129 14.45 -0.26 10.49
C MET A 129 15.88 -0.13 10.99
N PHE A 130 16.42 -1.21 11.57
CA PHE A 130 17.74 -1.17 12.18
C PHE A 130 18.84 -0.87 11.15
N HIS A 131 18.70 -1.38 9.93
CA HIS A 131 19.66 -1.19 8.86
C HIS A 131 19.22 -0.16 7.81
N SER A 132 18.26 0.72 8.11
CA SER A 132 17.73 1.70 7.15
C SER A 132 18.76 2.69 6.60
N SER A 133 19.93 2.82 7.24
CA SER A 133 21.07 3.61 6.74
C SER A 133 21.92 2.90 5.69
N PHE A 134 21.77 1.58 5.54
CA PHE A 134 22.62 0.74 4.69
C PHE A 134 21.99 0.38 3.34
N TYR A 135 20.68 0.55 3.17
CA TYR A 135 19.99 0.25 1.91
C TYR A 135 18.86 1.24 1.65
N ASP A 136 18.43 1.26 0.39
CA ASP A 136 17.23 1.97 -0.02
C ASP A 136 15.99 1.20 0.45
N LEU A 137 15.17 1.86 1.27
CA LEU A 137 13.93 1.29 1.78
C LEU A 137 12.88 1.07 0.68
N ASP A 138 12.91 1.85 -0.40
CA ASP A 138 12.05 1.60 -1.56
C ASP A 138 12.44 0.30 -2.23
N GLU A 139 13.73 0.15 -2.56
CA GLU A 139 14.23 -1.04 -3.22
C GLU A 139 13.92 -2.29 -2.38
N MET A 140 14.11 -2.20 -1.06
CA MET A 140 13.82 -3.32 -0.18
C MET A 140 12.33 -3.63 -0.06
N THR A 141 11.46 -2.61 -0.06
CA THR A 141 10.00 -2.81 -0.07
C THR A 141 9.54 -3.41 -1.40
N GLU A 142 10.07 -2.93 -2.52
CA GLU A 142 9.82 -3.46 -3.85
C GLU A 142 10.26 -4.94 -3.93
N ASP A 143 11.43 -5.25 -3.40
CA ASP A 143 11.93 -6.62 -3.32
C ASP A 143 11.08 -7.52 -2.44
N VAL A 144 10.57 -7.01 -1.32
CA VAL A 144 9.60 -7.75 -0.52
C VAL A 144 8.41 -8.16 -1.39
N ILE A 145 7.81 -7.24 -2.14
CA ILE A 145 6.69 -7.54 -3.04
C ILE A 145 7.11 -8.56 -4.11
N ASN A 146 8.24 -8.32 -4.77
CA ASN A 146 8.73 -9.13 -5.89
C ASN A 146 9.12 -10.55 -5.48
N TYR A 147 9.66 -10.74 -4.27
CA TYR A 147 10.15 -12.03 -3.79
C TYR A 147 9.21 -12.71 -2.80
N THR A 148 8.03 -12.15 -2.54
CA THR A 148 6.98 -12.85 -1.79
C THR A 148 6.48 -14.04 -2.60
N VAL A 149 6.52 -15.21 -1.95
CA VAL A 149 6.15 -16.49 -2.53
C VAL A 149 5.19 -17.26 -1.62
N VAL A 150 4.50 -18.21 -2.24
CA VAL A 150 3.72 -19.25 -1.58
C VAL A 150 4.39 -20.60 -1.84
N ASP A 151 4.66 -21.33 -0.77
CA ASP A 151 5.11 -22.71 -0.87
C ASP A 151 3.94 -23.59 -1.34
N ILE A 152 4.15 -24.39 -2.38
CA ILE A 152 3.24 -25.44 -2.86
C ILE A 152 3.93 -26.78 -2.62
N PRO A 153 3.76 -27.40 -1.43
CA PRO A 153 4.49 -28.59 -1.03
C PRO A 153 4.31 -29.78 -1.99
N GLU A 154 3.11 -29.93 -2.55
CA GLU A 154 2.74 -31.02 -3.45
C GLU A 154 3.60 -31.03 -4.71
N HIS A 155 3.96 -29.83 -5.18
CA HIS A 155 4.77 -29.62 -6.38
C HIS A 155 6.24 -29.30 -6.04
N LYS A 156 6.58 -29.18 -4.76
CA LYS A 156 7.91 -28.75 -4.27
C LYS A 156 8.39 -27.46 -4.92
N ILE A 157 7.51 -26.47 -5.10
CA ILE A 157 7.84 -25.16 -5.67
C ILE A 157 7.42 -24.02 -4.74
N ALA A 158 8.08 -22.88 -4.89
CA ALA A 158 7.71 -21.62 -4.26
C ALA A 158 7.19 -20.66 -5.33
N LEU A 159 5.87 -20.49 -5.39
CA LEU A 159 5.20 -19.72 -6.43
C LEU A 159 5.22 -18.21 -6.11
N GLN A 160 5.69 -17.40 -7.05
CA GLN A 160 5.63 -15.94 -6.94
C GLN A 160 4.19 -15.42 -6.96
N LEU A 161 3.88 -14.54 -6.01
CA LEU A 161 2.53 -13.97 -5.88
C LEU A 161 2.29 -12.75 -6.76
N TYR A 162 3.27 -11.84 -6.82
CA TYR A 162 3.17 -10.69 -7.69
C TYR A 162 3.52 -11.08 -9.12
N ASN A 163 2.58 -10.88 -10.05
CA ASN A 163 2.83 -10.87 -11.48
C ASN A 163 2.39 -9.53 -12.04
N SER A 164 3.28 -8.89 -12.81
CA SER A 164 2.86 -7.78 -13.68
C SER A 164 1.70 -8.28 -14.55
N PRO A 165 0.58 -7.52 -14.66
CA PRO A 165 -0.53 -7.92 -15.49
C PRO A 165 -0.06 -8.11 -16.95
N PRO A 166 -0.60 -9.11 -17.68
CA PRO A 166 -0.28 -9.26 -19.09
C PRO A 166 -0.66 -7.97 -19.83
N THR A 167 0.26 -7.46 -20.65
CA THR A 167 0.03 -6.30 -21.52
C THR A 167 -1.22 -6.55 -22.37
N ARG A 168 -2.15 -5.58 -22.40
CA ARG A 168 -3.45 -5.70 -23.10
C ARG A 168 -3.36 -5.73 -24.64
N PHE A 169 -2.17 -5.54 -25.21
CA PHE A 169 -1.98 -5.60 -26.65
C PHE A 169 -1.14 -6.83 -26.99
N PRO A 170 -1.59 -7.69 -27.91
CA PRO A 170 -0.74 -8.70 -28.51
C PRO A 170 0.20 -7.96 -29.48
N THR A 171 1.19 -7.26 -28.94
CA THR A 171 2.39 -7.00 -29.74
C THR A 171 2.96 -8.39 -30.00
N VAL A 172 3.05 -8.75 -31.28
CA VAL A 172 3.64 -10.01 -31.75
C VAL A 172 4.86 -10.30 -30.89
N PRO A 173 4.90 -11.40 -30.12
CA PRO A 173 6.01 -11.68 -29.24
C PRO A 173 7.26 -11.73 -30.11
N ARG A 174 8.18 -10.76 -29.93
CA ARG A 174 9.52 -10.96 -30.47
C ARG A 174 10.10 -12.17 -29.73
N PRO A 175 10.82 -13.08 -30.40
CA PRO A 175 11.42 -14.26 -29.78
C PRO A 175 12.31 -13.98 -28.55
N GLU A 176 12.68 -12.71 -28.34
CA GLU A 176 13.50 -12.24 -27.23
C GLU A 176 12.68 -11.66 -26.04
N GLU A 177 11.38 -11.43 -26.19
CA GLU A 177 10.53 -10.74 -25.19
C GLU A 177 9.79 -11.68 -24.23
N SER A 178 9.86 -13.00 -24.42
CA SER A 178 9.08 -13.98 -23.63
C SER A 178 9.64 -14.32 -22.24
N THR A 179 10.62 -13.57 -21.72
CA THR A 179 11.39 -14.05 -20.54
C THR A 179 11.61 -13.01 -19.43
N TYR A 180 11.26 -11.74 -19.61
CA TYR A 180 11.53 -10.71 -18.61
C TYR A 180 10.24 -10.06 -18.11
N GLN A 181 9.66 -10.65 -17.05
CA GLN A 181 8.72 -9.90 -16.21
C GLN A 181 9.50 -8.78 -15.53
N SER A 182 9.14 -7.53 -15.83
CA SER A 182 9.73 -6.39 -15.12
C SER A 182 9.31 -6.47 -13.65
N PRO A 183 10.26 -6.29 -12.70
CA PRO A 183 9.93 -6.24 -11.29
C PRO A 183 8.99 -5.07 -11.00
N PHE A 184 8.15 -5.23 -9.99
CA PHE A 184 7.35 -4.14 -9.45
C PHE A 184 8.28 -3.02 -8.99
N LYS A 185 7.99 -1.78 -9.41
CA LYS A 185 8.63 -0.57 -8.93
C LYS A 185 7.60 0.52 -8.66
N PHE A 186 7.64 1.15 -7.49
CA PHE A 186 6.75 2.26 -7.14
C PHE A 186 7.01 3.48 -8.01
N SER A 187 8.28 3.74 -8.32
CA SER A 187 8.71 4.83 -9.21
C SER A 187 8.15 4.74 -10.64
N GLN A 188 7.67 3.56 -11.06
CA GLN A 188 7.08 3.32 -12.38
C GLN A 188 5.55 3.30 -12.36
N ARG A 189 4.91 3.49 -11.19
CA ARG A 189 3.45 3.50 -11.09
C ARG A 189 2.90 4.90 -11.30
N GLU A 190 2.03 5.01 -12.30
CA GLU A 190 1.33 6.26 -12.64
C GLU A 190 0.65 6.86 -11.41
N ASN A 191 0.00 6.05 -10.57
CA ASN A 191 -0.70 6.54 -9.39
C ASN A 191 0.26 7.04 -8.30
N THR A 192 1.37 6.36 -8.03
CA THR A 192 2.42 6.89 -7.14
C THR A 192 2.94 8.24 -7.62
N ILE A 193 3.24 8.38 -8.92
CA ILE A 193 3.75 9.63 -9.51
C ILE A 193 2.70 10.74 -9.37
N LYS A 194 1.43 10.46 -9.69
CA LYS A 194 0.33 11.42 -9.53
C LYS A 194 0.17 11.88 -8.10
N ILE A 195 0.09 10.95 -7.14
CA ILE A 195 -0.01 11.29 -5.71
C ILE A 195 1.16 12.18 -5.29
N ALA A 196 2.38 11.87 -5.75
CA ALA A 196 3.54 12.67 -5.44
C ALA A 196 3.40 14.13 -5.95
N GLN A 197 2.77 14.34 -7.11
CA GLN A 197 2.60 15.65 -7.75
C GLN A 197 1.36 16.44 -7.31
N LEU A 198 0.31 15.79 -6.79
CA LEU A 198 -0.94 16.45 -6.39
C LEU A 198 -0.72 17.51 -5.30
N GLN A 199 -1.53 18.56 -5.23
CA GLN A 199 -1.51 19.42 -4.05
C GLN A 199 -2.19 18.71 -2.86
N ASN A 200 -1.82 19.09 -1.64
CA ASN A 200 -2.40 18.48 -0.44
C ASN A 200 -3.93 18.68 -0.36
N GLN A 201 -4.43 19.81 -0.88
CA GLN A 201 -5.86 20.10 -0.96
C GLN A 201 -6.57 19.16 -1.95
N ASP A 202 -6.02 18.94 -3.14
CA ASP A 202 -6.60 18.01 -4.12
C ASP A 202 -6.70 16.59 -3.54
N LEU A 203 -5.68 16.17 -2.77
CA LEU A 203 -5.66 14.88 -2.12
C LEU A 203 -6.72 14.77 -1.01
N TYR A 204 -6.94 15.85 -0.26
CA TYR A 204 -8.02 15.96 0.71
C TYR A 204 -9.38 15.82 0.02
N ASP A 205 -9.61 16.52 -1.08
CA ASP A 205 -10.87 16.48 -1.83
C ASP A 205 -11.13 15.10 -2.47
N ILE A 206 -10.07 14.38 -2.88
CA ILE A 206 -10.16 12.99 -3.31
C ILE A 206 -10.62 12.10 -2.15
N ILE A 207 -10.05 12.26 -0.96
CA ILE A 207 -10.42 11.48 0.23
C ILE A 207 -11.86 11.79 0.64
N ALA A 208 -12.26 13.06 0.68
CA ALA A 208 -13.62 13.49 1.00
C ALA A 208 -14.64 12.82 0.07
N ARG A 209 -14.40 12.85 -1.25
CA ARG A 209 -15.27 12.16 -2.21
C ARG A 209 -15.34 10.65 -2.00
N ARG A 210 -14.24 10.00 -1.60
CA ARG A 210 -14.22 8.56 -1.29
C ARG A 210 -14.92 8.22 0.03
N MET A 211 -14.96 9.16 0.98
CA MET A 211 -15.72 9.03 2.23
C MET A 211 -17.23 9.12 1.98
N ASP A 212 -17.67 9.98 1.05
CA ASP A 212 -19.09 10.14 0.70
C ASP A 212 -19.64 8.99 -0.16
N SER A 213 -18.77 8.15 -0.73
CA SER A 213 -19.17 6.99 -1.54
C SER A 213 -19.57 5.80 -0.65
N PRO A 214 -20.75 5.18 -0.89
CA PRO A 214 -21.28 4.11 -0.04
C PRO A 214 -20.34 2.90 0.04
N VAL A 215 -20.25 2.32 1.24
CA VAL A 215 -19.52 1.08 1.52
C VAL A 215 -20.30 -0.10 0.91
N GLY A 216 -20.14 -0.38 -0.38
CA GLY A 216 -20.66 -1.65 -0.90
C GLY A 216 -21.03 -1.78 -2.37
N GLU A 217 -21.05 -0.73 -3.18
CA GLU A 217 -21.39 -0.89 -4.62
C GLU A 217 -20.17 -0.92 -5.56
N ASP A 218 -18.99 -0.49 -5.11
CA ASP A 218 -17.77 -0.48 -5.92
C ASP A 218 -16.72 -1.48 -5.43
N GLY A 219 -17.12 -2.76 -5.34
CA GLY A 219 -16.19 -3.87 -5.64
C GLY A 219 -15.77 -3.90 -7.13
N VAL A 220 -16.26 -2.93 -7.92
CA VAL A 220 -16.00 -2.74 -9.34
C VAL A 220 -15.74 -1.26 -9.58
N ALA A 221 -14.47 -0.89 -9.73
CA ALA A 221 -14.04 0.29 -10.47
C ALA A 221 -14.63 1.66 -10.05
N SER A 222 -14.30 2.14 -8.84
CA SER A 222 -14.06 3.59 -8.67
C SER A 222 -12.63 3.92 -9.10
N THR A 223 -12.34 3.70 -10.38
CA THR A 223 -11.29 4.41 -11.11
C THR A 223 -11.43 5.89 -10.77
N CYS A 224 -10.32 6.60 -10.55
CA CYS A 224 -10.31 8.06 -10.41
C CYS A 224 -11.08 8.75 -11.56
N ARG A 225 -12.40 8.92 -11.41
CA ARG A 225 -13.26 9.72 -12.31
C ARG A 225 -12.97 11.22 -12.19
N GLY A 226 -12.04 11.61 -11.31
CA GLY A 226 -11.70 13.00 -11.02
C GLY A 226 -10.39 13.51 -11.62
N ILE A 227 -9.64 12.73 -12.40
CA ILE A 227 -8.39 13.21 -13.04
C ILE A 227 -8.60 13.26 -14.56
N PRO A 228 -8.76 14.44 -15.17
CA PRO A 228 -8.86 14.57 -16.62
C PRO A 228 -7.53 14.12 -17.25
N GLY A 229 -7.57 13.10 -18.13
CA GLY A 229 -6.44 12.73 -18.99
C GLY A 229 -5.71 11.41 -18.70
N SER A 230 -6.17 10.55 -17.78
CA SER A 230 -5.56 9.23 -17.59
C SER A 230 -6.13 8.19 -18.58
N PRO A 231 -5.28 7.47 -19.34
CA PRO A 231 -5.75 6.34 -20.15
C PRO A 231 -6.32 5.26 -19.22
N GLN A 232 -7.54 4.82 -19.51
CA GLN A 232 -8.29 3.88 -18.69
C GLN A 232 -7.50 2.58 -18.44
N ALA A 233 -6.91 2.47 -17.25
CA ALA A 233 -6.54 1.19 -16.68
C ALA A 233 -7.83 0.46 -16.27
N GLU A 234 -8.52 -0.13 -17.25
CA GLU A 234 -9.52 -1.18 -17.11
C GLU A 234 -8.98 -2.29 -16.17
N CYS A 235 -9.24 -2.19 -14.87
CA CYS A 235 -9.03 -3.30 -13.97
C CYS A 235 -9.87 -4.45 -14.54
N LEU A 236 -9.20 -5.41 -15.20
CA LEU A 236 -9.86 -6.56 -15.82
C LEU A 236 -10.69 -7.21 -14.74
N ARG A 237 -12.01 -7.07 -14.93
CA ARG A 237 -13.06 -7.62 -14.11
C ARG A 237 -12.97 -9.14 -14.25
N ASN A 238 -12.13 -9.74 -13.43
CA ASN A 238 -12.15 -11.17 -13.28
C ASN A 238 -13.33 -11.50 -12.38
N ASN A 239 -14.45 -11.87 -12.99
CA ASN A 239 -15.34 -12.86 -12.41
C ASN A 239 -14.50 -14.12 -12.20
N ALA A 240 -13.71 -14.17 -11.14
CA ALA A 240 -12.85 -15.29 -10.79
C ALA A 240 -13.29 -15.82 -9.44
N GLU A 241 -13.35 -17.14 -9.38
CA GLU A 241 -13.52 -17.95 -8.18
C GLU A 241 -12.90 -17.33 -6.92
N PRO A 242 -13.46 -17.63 -5.72
CA PRO A 242 -12.89 -17.14 -4.47
C PRO A 242 -11.40 -17.44 -4.45
N VAL A 243 -10.59 -16.37 -4.50
CA VAL A 243 -9.12 -16.48 -4.45
C VAL A 243 -8.81 -17.30 -3.21
N LYS A 244 -8.26 -18.51 -3.40
CA LYS A 244 -7.83 -19.35 -2.28
C LYS A 244 -6.82 -18.55 -1.47
N ARG A 245 -7.25 -18.04 -0.32
CA ARG A 245 -6.38 -17.34 0.62
C ARG A 245 -5.32 -18.34 1.07
N VAL A 246 -4.06 -17.97 0.89
CA VAL A 246 -2.96 -18.86 1.23
C VAL A 246 -2.38 -18.48 2.58
N LYS A 247 -2.33 -19.46 3.50
CA LYS A 247 -1.60 -19.35 4.77
C LYS A 247 -0.11 -19.52 4.55
N GLY A 248 0.71 -18.69 5.21
CA GLY A 248 2.14 -18.96 5.33
C GLY A 248 2.98 -18.58 4.09
N TRP A 249 2.73 -17.40 3.53
CA TRP A 249 3.67 -16.63 2.71
C TRP A 249 5.08 -16.54 3.30
N LYS A 250 6.04 -16.59 2.37
CA LYS A 250 7.47 -16.61 2.62
C LYS A 250 8.19 -15.71 1.62
N LEU A 251 9.48 -15.52 1.85
CA LEU A 251 10.37 -14.87 0.91
C LEU A 251 11.20 -15.93 0.19
N SER A 252 11.37 -15.73 -1.12
CA SER A 252 12.17 -16.65 -1.93
C SER A 252 13.63 -16.67 -1.48
N GLY A 253 14.35 -17.75 -1.77
CA GLY A 253 15.80 -17.82 -1.52
C GLY A 253 16.60 -16.72 -2.24
N ALA A 254 16.07 -16.13 -3.32
CA ALA A 254 16.72 -15.02 -4.02
C ALA A 254 16.78 -13.75 -3.15
N PHE A 255 15.75 -13.49 -2.34
CA PHE A 255 15.73 -12.37 -1.39
C PHE A 255 16.89 -12.49 -0.38
N PHE A 256 17.08 -13.67 0.22
CA PHE A 256 18.14 -13.92 1.20
C PHE A 256 19.53 -13.95 0.58
N LYS A 257 19.66 -14.29 -0.70
CA LYS A 257 20.93 -14.15 -1.42
C LYS A 257 21.30 -12.68 -1.63
N LYS A 258 20.31 -11.82 -1.90
CA LYS A 258 20.52 -10.37 -2.04
C LYS A 258 20.79 -9.70 -0.70
N TYR A 259 20.13 -10.16 0.37
CA TYR A 259 20.25 -9.62 1.72
C TYR A 259 20.73 -10.68 2.74
N PRO A 260 21.98 -11.18 2.62
CA PRO A 260 22.48 -12.30 3.41
C PRO A 260 22.69 -11.99 4.89
N PHE A 261 22.76 -10.71 5.23
CA PHE A 261 22.93 -10.23 6.61
C PHE A 261 21.62 -10.21 7.41
N LEU A 262 20.46 -10.35 6.74
CA LEU A 262 19.18 -10.37 7.43
C LEU A 262 18.96 -11.70 8.15
N GLN A 263 18.82 -11.63 9.47
CA GLN A 263 18.49 -12.72 10.37
C GLN A 263 16.98 -13.01 10.37
N CYS A 264 16.40 -13.26 9.20
CA CYS A 264 14.98 -13.60 9.06
C CYS A 264 14.77 -14.87 8.20
N SER A 265 15.71 -15.82 8.28
CA SER A 265 15.68 -17.08 7.53
C SER A 265 14.46 -17.97 7.84
N SER A 266 13.78 -17.73 8.97
CA SER A 266 12.48 -18.35 9.26
C SER A 266 11.40 -17.99 8.23
N LEU A 267 11.56 -16.86 7.53
CA LEU A 267 10.69 -16.44 6.44
C LEU A 267 11.09 -17.07 5.10
N ALA A 268 12.21 -17.80 5.02
CA ALA A 268 12.69 -18.37 3.77
C ALA A 268 11.83 -19.55 3.31
N SER A 269 11.44 -19.51 2.04
CA SER A 269 10.90 -20.67 1.35
C SER A 269 11.92 -21.81 1.34
N ARG A 270 11.43 -23.04 1.53
CA ARG A 270 12.23 -24.26 1.43
C ARG A 270 12.30 -24.81 0.01
N TYR A 271 11.51 -24.24 -0.91
CA TYR A 271 11.35 -24.74 -2.27
C TYR A 271 11.99 -23.81 -3.30
N PRO A 272 12.40 -24.35 -4.46
CA PRO A 272 12.89 -23.53 -5.57
C PRO A 272 11.85 -22.50 -6.02
N PHE A 273 12.32 -21.28 -6.28
CA PHE A 273 11.52 -20.18 -6.80
C PHE A 273 10.95 -20.50 -8.18
N CYS A 274 9.64 -20.32 -8.33
CA CYS A 274 8.91 -20.46 -9.58
C CYS A 274 8.09 -19.19 -9.84
N PRO A 275 8.38 -18.42 -10.91
CA PRO A 275 7.52 -17.30 -11.29
C PRO A 275 6.20 -17.87 -11.81
N SER A 276 5.08 -17.26 -11.41
CA SER A 276 3.75 -17.79 -11.77
C SER A 276 3.42 -17.68 -13.26
N SER A 277 4.20 -16.92 -14.03
CA SER A 277 4.19 -16.91 -15.50
C SER A 277 4.64 -18.22 -16.15
N LYS A 278 5.39 -19.07 -15.43
CA LYS A 278 5.89 -20.35 -15.92
C LYS A 278 4.97 -21.54 -15.59
N LEU A 279 3.87 -21.31 -14.89
CA LEU A 279 2.87 -22.35 -14.71
C LEU A 279 2.11 -22.55 -16.03
N PRO A 280 1.98 -23.79 -16.54
CA PRO A 280 1.09 -24.06 -17.66
C PRO A 280 -0.32 -23.64 -17.25
N ARG A 281 -0.98 -22.85 -18.11
CA ARG A 281 -2.41 -22.55 -17.92
C ARG A 281 -3.17 -23.87 -18.07
N VAL A 282 -3.70 -24.37 -16.97
CA VAL A 282 -4.66 -25.48 -16.95
C VAL A 282 -6.03 -24.94 -17.31
#